data_AF-A0A668AJC3-F1
#
_entry.id   AF-A0A668AJC3-F1
#
_cell.length_a   1.000
_cell.length_b   1.000
_cell.length_c   1.000
_cell.angle_alpha   90.00
_cell.angle_beta   90.00
_cell.angle_gamma   90.00
#
_symmetry.space_group_name_H-M   'P 1'
#
loop_
_entity.id
_entity.type
_entity.pdbx_description
1 polymer ?
#
loop_
_entity_poly.entity_id
_entity_poly.type
_entity_poly.pdbx_seq_one_letter_code
_entity_poly.pdbx_strand_id
1 'polypeptide(L)'
;MYFLFNQLSHSTVGCVVDSGSIYIFLEFCTINQLFLKPKCEEFDVDVIDATEGEALRIVPSVLTEFWRNFTVEDFTWYRHGSQDEYFSSDQEERIHHRGAELFLLDLHTSDSGLYVTRHNLSSEETNCYYTEVTVHPARNRKLQFTVRVPDRNPWIPCLQRIESLCMDEGGNLTWYRNFTLLHGKHDKILRLNNVTKADEGMYTCVCTFTYNHRVYNSTASRMFQIEGERAFKALKKKKKKTDCVGLSTSVTLNCTAYCGRNLLYGCSVGWFIDGESARDEVGYTMNVDSAIVQPSQHSSVTAVLTIHRVSARDFQAKFQCRATNSYKSVNQTLTLKPRGEWRGLCVVFLCVLAAVMVKCFAIELALLFRRCFVHSRKEDGKQYDAYVVYQTQSADKATEQTLCNFVTNVLPSVLEKKCNYRLFIHSRDDIPGEDRLELVESRIRLSRRLIVILTPGPDSGSEVLGQKNASSENLGVSGYDWQVGLHEALVQREMSVIMIQLGHMQSYTHLPPGLQHLVRKSAPIRWREGSRGAAKWNSRFWKRVRYMMPAAPAGSPTPSVVV
;
A
#
# COMPACT_ATOMS: atom_id res chain seq x y z
N MET A 1 -49.63 4.76 21.31
CA MET A 1 -50.03 6.15 20.99
C MET A 1 -51.52 6.11 20.62
N TYR A 2 -52.31 7.09 21.07
CA TYR A 2 -53.76 7.22 20.79
C TYR A 2 -54.05 7.20 19.27
N PHE A 3 -55.24 6.85 18.74
CA PHE A 3 -56.62 6.72 19.26
C PHE A 3 -57.36 5.60 18.47
N LEU A 4 -58.68 5.28 18.52
CA LEU A 4 -59.91 5.89 19.10
C LEU A 4 -60.95 4.77 19.46
N PHE A 5 -62.22 5.16 19.61
CA PHE A 5 -63.46 4.38 19.83
C PHE A 5 -64.06 3.89 18.46
N ASN A 6 -65.22 3.21 18.30
CA ASN A 6 -66.44 3.12 19.13
C ASN A 6 -67.43 2.03 18.66
N GLN A 7 -68.13 1.35 19.57
CA GLN A 7 -69.61 1.33 19.59
C GLN A 7 -70.18 0.65 20.86
N LEU A 8 -71.11 1.35 21.52
CA LEU A 8 -71.94 0.84 22.62
C LEU A 8 -73.39 0.67 22.12
N SER A 9 -74.09 -0.34 22.63
CA SER A 9 -75.56 -0.38 22.60
C SER A 9 -76.08 -0.63 24.02
N HIS A 10 -76.59 0.42 24.66
CA HIS A 10 -77.28 0.31 25.95
C HIS A 10 -78.60 -0.46 25.80
N SER A 11 -79.02 -1.13 26.86
CA SER A 11 -80.41 -1.56 27.08
C SER A 11 -80.73 -1.53 28.57
N THR A 12 -80.79 -0.32 29.12
CA THR A 12 -81.31 -0.07 30.47
C THR A 12 -82.82 -0.25 30.48
N VAL A 13 -83.31 -1.27 31.19
CA VAL A 13 -84.71 -1.41 31.58
C VAL A 13 -84.83 -0.97 33.03
N GLY A 14 -85.63 0.07 33.29
CA GLY A 14 -85.86 0.61 34.64
C GLY A 14 -87.03 -0.09 35.34
N CYS A 15 -86.92 -0.31 36.65
CA CYS A 15 -88.01 -0.81 37.46
C CYS A 15 -88.99 0.31 37.84
N VAL A 16 -90.26 0.15 37.48
CA VAL A 16 -91.40 0.82 38.14
C VAL A 16 -92.39 -0.26 38.53
N VAL A 17 -93.03 -0.09 39.68
CA VAL A 17 -93.77 -1.15 40.40
C VAL A 17 -95.25 -1.13 40.05
N ASP A 18 -95.84 -2.29 39.76
CA ASP A 18 -97.16 -2.60 40.32
C ASP A 18 -97.44 -4.12 40.49
N SER A 19 -98.11 -4.43 41.60
CA SER A 19 -98.90 -5.60 41.99
C SER A 19 -98.82 -6.92 41.18
N GLY A 20 -98.22 -7.97 41.76
CA GLY A 20 -98.49 -9.37 41.35
C GLY A 20 -97.53 -10.45 41.87
N SER A 21 -97.98 -11.23 42.87
CA SER A 21 -97.54 -12.59 43.27
C SER A 21 -96.09 -13.04 43.02
N ILE A 22 -95.30 -13.15 44.11
CA ILE A 22 -93.98 -13.80 44.10
C ILE A 22 -94.14 -15.33 44.04
N TYR A 23 -93.57 -15.97 43.01
CA TYR A 23 -93.24 -17.40 43.01
C TYR A 23 -91.72 -17.56 42.96
N ILE A 24 -91.17 -18.29 43.93
CA ILE A 24 -89.74 -18.65 43.95
C ILE A 24 -89.59 -20.02 43.28
N PHE A 25 -88.93 -20.06 42.13
CA PHE A 25 -88.43 -21.30 41.54
C PHE A 25 -86.90 -21.30 41.59
N LEU A 26 -86.35 -22.23 42.37
CA LEU A 26 -84.95 -22.61 42.34
C LEU A 26 -84.80 -23.82 41.42
N GLU A 27 -84.36 -23.61 40.18
CA GLU A 27 -83.91 -24.71 39.32
C GLU A 27 -82.40 -24.87 39.38
N PHE A 28 -81.96 -26.13 39.51
CA PHE A 28 -80.55 -26.51 39.44
C PHE A 28 -80.10 -26.50 37.98
N CYS A 29 -79.22 -25.56 37.61
CA CYS A 29 -78.48 -25.69 36.36
C CYS A 29 -77.38 -26.74 36.53
N THR A 30 -77.58 -27.93 35.97
CA THR A 30 -76.59 -29.01 35.95
C THR A 30 -75.39 -28.62 35.08
N ILE A 31 -74.21 -28.49 35.70
CA ILE A 31 -72.96 -28.28 34.98
C ILE A 31 -72.57 -29.58 34.28
N ASN A 32 -73.09 -29.78 33.06
CA ASN A 32 -72.46 -30.68 32.10
C ASN A 32 -71.09 -30.08 31.74
N GLN A 33 -70.01 -30.68 32.27
CA GLN A 33 -68.65 -30.39 31.82
C GLN A 33 -68.49 -30.85 30.38
N LEU A 34 -68.73 -29.94 29.44
CA LEU A 34 -68.11 -30.01 28.11
C LEU A 34 -66.60 -29.90 28.30
N PHE A 35 -65.93 -31.06 28.33
CA PHE A 35 -64.48 -31.17 28.18
C PHE A 35 -64.10 -30.63 26.79
N LEU A 36 -63.86 -29.32 26.72
CA LEU A 36 -63.14 -28.70 25.63
C LEU A 36 -61.77 -29.37 25.53
N LYS A 37 -61.53 -30.15 24.46
CA LYS A 37 -60.20 -30.69 24.15
C LYS A 37 -59.19 -29.52 24.25
N PRO A 38 -58.08 -29.63 25.01
CA PRO A 38 -57.14 -28.52 25.17
C PRO A 38 -56.61 -28.09 23.80
N LYS A 39 -56.40 -26.79 23.62
CA LYS A 39 -55.84 -26.27 22.37
C LYS A 39 -54.40 -26.71 22.25
N CYS A 40 -54.08 -27.42 21.17
CA CYS A 40 -52.69 -27.78 20.87
C CYS A 40 -51.82 -26.54 20.70
N GLU A 41 -50.61 -26.57 21.25
CA GLU A 41 -49.50 -25.78 20.71
C GLU A 41 -49.03 -26.43 19.41
N GLU A 42 -48.84 -25.64 18.35
CA GLU A 42 -48.57 -26.12 16.99
C GLU A 42 -47.10 -25.93 16.62
N PHE A 43 -46.47 -27.00 16.13
CA PHE A 43 -45.05 -27.02 15.73
C PHE A 43 -44.91 -27.12 14.20
N ASP A 44 -43.74 -26.72 13.69
CA ASP A 44 -43.42 -26.71 12.24
C ASP A 44 -43.70 -28.06 11.56
N VAL A 45 -44.13 -28.00 10.29
CA VAL A 45 -44.52 -29.17 9.50
C VAL A 45 -43.29 -29.91 8.94
N ASP A 46 -43.03 -31.13 9.41
CA ASP A 46 -42.05 -32.04 8.81
C ASP A 46 -42.56 -32.53 7.43
N VAL A 47 -41.81 -32.35 6.36
CA VAL A 47 -42.18 -32.84 5.01
C VAL A 47 -41.41 -34.10 4.64
N ILE A 48 -42.12 -35.14 4.17
CA ILE A 48 -41.59 -36.47 3.85
C ILE A 48 -41.96 -36.87 2.42
N ASP A 49 -40.94 -37.21 1.63
CA ASP A 49 -41.11 -37.98 0.40
C ASP A 49 -40.79 -39.47 0.67
N ALA A 50 -41.74 -40.34 0.36
CA ALA A 50 -41.61 -41.80 0.51
C ALA A 50 -41.94 -42.53 -0.80
N THR A 51 -41.64 -43.84 -0.86
CA THR A 51 -41.89 -44.68 -2.05
C THR A 51 -43.03 -45.66 -1.78
N GLU A 52 -43.92 -45.83 -2.76
CA GLU A 52 -44.91 -46.90 -2.80
C GLU A 52 -44.25 -48.30 -2.68
N GLY A 53 -44.81 -49.18 -1.84
CA GLY A 53 -44.28 -50.52 -1.56
C GLY A 53 -43.05 -50.55 -0.64
N GLU A 54 -42.68 -49.43 -0.02
CA GLU A 54 -41.67 -49.37 1.04
C GLU A 54 -42.32 -49.09 2.41
N ALA A 55 -41.62 -49.41 3.49
CA ALA A 55 -42.05 -49.06 4.84
C ALA A 55 -41.53 -47.67 5.25
N LEU A 56 -42.34 -46.90 5.98
CA LEU A 56 -41.99 -45.59 6.50
C LEU A 56 -42.20 -45.56 8.02
N ARG A 57 -41.19 -45.07 8.75
CA ARG A 57 -41.33 -44.65 10.14
C ARG A 57 -41.36 -43.13 10.25
N ILE A 58 -42.31 -42.62 11.03
CA ILE A 58 -42.46 -41.21 11.36
C ILE A 58 -42.19 -41.00 12.85
N VAL A 59 -41.26 -40.09 13.14
CA VAL A 59 -41.00 -39.53 14.47
C VAL A 59 -40.89 -38.02 14.25
N PRO A 60 -41.65 -37.17 14.97
CA PRO A 60 -41.53 -35.71 14.85
C PRO A 60 -40.11 -35.24 15.13
N SER A 61 -39.56 -34.39 14.27
CA SER A 61 -38.16 -33.92 14.34
C SER A 61 -37.78 -33.37 15.72
N VAL A 62 -38.65 -32.55 16.31
CA VAL A 62 -38.51 -31.96 17.67
C VAL A 62 -38.33 -33.02 18.77
N LEU A 63 -38.95 -34.20 18.63
CA LEU A 63 -38.90 -35.25 19.65
C LEU A 63 -37.68 -36.19 19.51
N THR A 64 -36.95 -36.14 18.39
CA THR A 64 -35.96 -37.18 18.02
C THR A 64 -34.82 -37.42 19.01
N GLU A 65 -34.49 -36.45 19.88
CA GLU A 65 -33.46 -36.61 20.93
C GLU A 65 -34.02 -37.05 22.30
N PHE A 66 -35.34 -36.92 22.54
CA PHE A 66 -35.94 -37.09 23.88
C PHE A 66 -37.08 -38.12 23.98
N TRP A 67 -37.62 -38.59 22.85
CA TRP A 67 -38.83 -39.43 22.80
C TRP A 67 -38.80 -40.70 23.66
N ARG A 68 -37.61 -41.29 23.89
CA ARG A 68 -37.42 -42.52 24.68
C ARG A 68 -37.67 -42.37 26.18
N ASN A 69 -37.91 -41.14 26.66
CA ASN A 69 -38.17 -40.85 28.08
C ASN A 69 -39.67 -40.77 28.43
N PHE A 70 -40.55 -40.83 27.42
CA PHE A 70 -42.02 -40.74 27.58
C PHE A 70 -42.66 -42.13 27.44
N THR A 71 -43.90 -42.27 27.91
CA THR A 71 -44.65 -43.53 27.80
C THR A 71 -45.36 -43.64 26.45
N VAL A 72 -45.86 -44.83 26.12
CA VAL A 72 -46.63 -45.05 24.89
C VAL A 72 -48.01 -44.36 24.95
N GLU A 73 -48.58 -44.22 26.14
CA GLU A 73 -49.92 -43.67 26.39
C GLU A 73 -49.98 -42.13 26.27
N ASP A 74 -48.83 -41.46 26.36
CA ASP A 74 -48.72 -40.00 26.21
C ASP A 74 -48.97 -39.52 24.77
N PHE A 75 -48.97 -40.43 23.78
CA PHE A 75 -49.07 -40.12 22.35
C PHE A 75 -50.34 -40.69 21.70
N THR A 76 -50.97 -39.87 20.88
CA THR A 76 -52.06 -40.27 19.97
C THR A 76 -51.78 -39.77 18.56
N TRP A 77 -52.16 -40.53 17.55
CA TRP A 77 -51.90 -40.21 16.14
C TRP A 77 -53.20 -40.24 15.34
N TYR A 78 -53.38 -39.28 14.44
CA TYR A 78 -54.53 -39.23 13.54
C TYR A 78 -54.16 -38.56 12.20
N ARG A 79 -54.98 -38.74 11.17
CA ARG A 79 -54.86 -38.03 9.89
C ARG A 79 -55.62 -36.71 9.97
N HIS A 80 -55.01 -35.62 9.52
CA HIS A 80 -55.65 -34.30 9.52
C HIS A 80 -56.93 -34.33 8.67
N GLY A 81 -58.04 -33.86 9.23
CA GLY A 81 -59.39 -34.02 8.67
C GLY A 81 -60.22 -35.12 9.36
N SER A 82 -59.58 -36.17 9.90
CA SER A 82 -60.20 -37.24 10.69
C SER A 82 -59.85 -37.11 12.18
N GLN A 83 -60.24 -36.01 12.83
CA GLN A 83 -59.81 -35.66 14.21
C GLN A 83 -60.36 -36.56 15.34
N ASP A 84 -61.17 -37.55 15.01
CA ASP A 84 -61.72 -38.54 15.94
C ASP A 84 -61.45 -40.00 15.49
N GLU A 85 -60.71 -40.21 14.39
CA GLU A 85 -60.20 -41.52 13.95
C GLU A 85 -58.71 -41.60 14.26
N TYR A 86 -58.36 -42.19 15.41
CA TYR A 86 -56.97 -42.41 15.81
C TYR A 86 -56.43 -43.70 15.18
N PHE A 87 -55.14 -43.70 14.83
CA PHE A 87 -54.44 -44.92 14.43
C PHE A 87 -54.24 -45.85 15.63
N SER A 88 -54.26 -47.15 15.38
CA SER A 88 -54.13 -48.20 16.39
C SER A 88 -52.70 -48.30 16.95
N SER A 89 -52.57 -48.90 18.13
CA SER A 89 -51.27 -49.34 18.68
C SER A 89 -51.03 -50.86 18.50
N ASP A 90 -51.96 -51.58 17.86
CA ASP A 90 -51.76 -52.97 17.46
C ASP A 90 -50.74 -53.07 16.32
N GLN A 91 -49.63 -53.76 16.59
CA GLN A 91 -48.52 -53.89 15.64
C GLN A 91 -48.85 -54.79 14.45
N GLU A 92 -49.91 -55.61 14.53
CA GLU A 92 -50.41 -56.40 13.40
C GLU A 92 -51.15 -55.55 12.35
N GLU A 93 -51.55 -54.31 12.67
CA GLU A 93 -52.12 -53.38 11.69
C GLU A 93 -51.05 -52.76 10.78
N ARG A 94 -51.43 -52.50 9.51
CA ARG A 94 -50.51 -51.92 8.51
C ARG A 94 -50.04 -50.51 8.86
N ILE A 95 -50.88 -49.73 9.53
CA ILE A 95 -50.55 -48.39 10.04
C ILE A 95 -50.86 -48.39 11.54
N HIS A 96 -49.82 -48.30 12.36
CA HIS A 96 -49.93 -48.33 13.82
C HIS A 96 -48.86 -47.45 14.48
N HIS A 97 -49.07 -47.07 15.74
CA HIS A 97 -48.11 -46.26 16.50
C HIS A 97 -47.50 -47.00 17.71
N ARG A 98 -46.23 -46.72 17.96
CA ARG A 98 -45.43 -47.16 19.12
C ARG A 98 -45.02 -45.91 19.88
N GLY A 99 -45.97 -45.31 20.60
CA GLY A 99 -45.81 -44.01 21.26
C GLY A 99 -45.54 -42.88 20.24
N ALA A 100 -44.39 -42.22 20.37
CA ALA A 100 -43.92 -41.15 19.48
C ALA A 100 -43.49 -41.60 18.07
N GLU A 101 -43.60 -42.89 17.75
CA GLU A 101 -43.28 -43.46 16.43
C GLU A 101 -44.57 -43.91 15.72
N LEU A 102 -44.84 -43.45 14.49
CA LEU A 102 -45.88 -44.01 13.61
C LEU A 102 -45.22 -44.86 12.51
N PHE A 103 -45.67 -46.09 12.35
CA PHE A 103 -45.25 -47.00 11.30
C PHE A 103 -46.32 -47.03 10.20
N LEU A 104 -45.88 -46.94 8.94
CA LEU A 104 -46.69 -47.20 7.76
C LEU A 104 -45.98 -48.30 6.96
N LEU A 105 -46.48 -49.52 7.06
CA LEU A 105 -45.99 -50.68 6.32
C LEU A 105 -46.67 -50.74 4.94
N ASP A 106 -45.98 -51.32 3.95
CA ASP A 106 -46.48 -51.46 2.57
C ASP A 106 -47.18 -50.19 2.03
N LEU A 107 -46.44 -49.07 1.91
CA LEU A 107 -47.02 -47.77 1.54
C LEU A 107 -47.79 -47.80 0.22
N HIS A 108 -48.99 -47.22 0.23
CA HIS A 108 -49.80 -46.93 -0.96
C HIS A 108 -49.81 -45.43 -1.27
N THR A 109 -50.06 -45.06 -2.52
CA THR A 109 -50.19 -43.63 -2.93
C THR A 109 -51.30 -42.89 -2.17
N SER A 110 -52.36 -43.59 -1.74
CA SER A 110 -53.44 -43.11 -0.86
C SER A 110 -53.01 -42.80 0.58
N ASP A 111 -51.83 -43.27 1.01
CA ASP A 111 -51.25 -42.93 2.31
C ASP A 111 -50.63 -41.52 2.31
N SER A 112 -50.58 -40.83 1.16
CA SER A 112 -50.24 -39.41 1.10
C SER A 112 -51.25 -38.56 1.87
N GLY A 113 -50.78 -37.57 2.63
CA GLY A 113 -51.60 -36.67 3.42
C GLY A 113 -50.85 -36.04 4.60
N LEU A 114 -51.55 -35.19 5.35
CA LEU A 114 -51.04 -34.56 6.58
C LEU A 114 -51.39 -35.44 7.79
N TYR A 115 -50.36 -35.88 8.51
CA TYR A 115 -50.45 -36.66 9.74
C TYR A 115 -50.20 -35.74 10.94
N VAL A 116 -50.83 -36.05 12.07
CA VAL A 116 -50.66 -35.29 13.32
C VAL A 116 -50.30 -36.23 14.46
N THR A 117 -49.19 -35.93 15.13
CA THR A 117 -48.85 -36.51 16.43
C THR A 117 -49.36 -35.56 17.51
N ARG A 118 -50.21 -36.04 18.40
CA ARG A 118 -50.65 -35.33 19.60
C ARG A 118 -49.94 -35.93 20.82
N HIS A 119 -49.15 -35.12 21.50
CA HIS A 119 -48.45 -35.47 22.75
C HIS A 119 -49.13 -34.76 23.93
N ASN A 120 -49.62 -35.52 24.90
CA ASN A 120 -50.26 -34.99 26.10
C ASN A 120 -49.21 -34.87 27.22
N LEU A 121 -48.84 -33.64 27.58
CA LEU A 121 -47.85 -33.36 28.63
C LEU A 121 -48.49 -33.29 30.01
N SER A 122 -49.74 -32.85 30.08
CA SER A 122 -50.55 -32.82 31.29
C SER A 122 -52.05 -32.85 30.94
N SER A 123 -52.93 -32.68 31.92
CA SER A 123 -54.37 -32.51 31.70
C SER A 123 -54.75 -31.22 30.97
N GLU A 124 -53.86 -30.23 30.92
CA GLU A 124 -54.11 -28.91 30.32
C GLU A 124 -53.16 -28.57 29.16
N GLU A 125 -51.99 -29.23 29.10
CA GLU A 125 -50.92 -28.97 28.13
C GLU A 125 -50.82 -30.10 27.10
N THR A 126 -50.81 -29.74 25.82
CA THR A 126 -50.83 -30.70 24.71
C THR A 126 -50.16 -30.10 23.47
N ASN A 127 -49.24 -30.84 22.86
CA ASN A 127 -48.49 -30.40 21.68
C ASN A 127 -48.93 -31.19 20.44
N CYS A 128 -49.18 -30.49 19.34
CA CYS A 128 -49.45 -31.10 18.04
C CYS A 128 -48.26 -30.89 17.11
N TYR A 129 -47.67 -32.00 16.67
CA TYR A 129 -46.62 -32.02 15.65
C TYR A 129 -47.23 -32.45 14.31
N TYR A 130 -46.96 -31.67 13.27
CA TYR A 130 -47.52 -31.88 11.94
C TYR A 130 -46.50 -32.54 11.00
N THR A 131 -46.96 -33.46 10.15
CA THR A 131 -46.09 -34.14 9.19
C THR A 131 -46.80 -34.39 7.86
N GLU A 132 -46.33 -33.75 6.79
CA GLU A 132 -46.84 -33.96 5.43
C GLU A 132 -46.11 -35.13 4.76
N VAL A 133 -46.86 -36.18 4.41
CA VAL A 133 -46.34 -37.36 3.71
C VAL A 133 -46.80 -37.32 2.25
N THR A 134 -45.84 -37.39 1.32
CA THR A 134 -46.10 -37.63 -0.11
C THR A 134 -45.52 -38.99 -0.52
N VAL A 135 -46.38 -39.92 -0.92
CA VAL A 135 -45.98 -41.25 -1.40
C VAL A 135 -45.91 -41.26 -2.92
N HIS A 136 -44.69 -41.41 -3.45
CA HIS A 136 -44.44 -41.44 -4.89
C HIS A 136 -44.54 -42.88 -5.41
N PRO A 137 -45.18 -43.12 -6.58
CA PRO A 137 -45.21 -44.43 -7.21
C PRO A 137 -43.80 -44.99 -7.41
N ALA A 138 -43.62 -46.31 -7.28
CA ALA A 138 -42.28 -46.93 -7.27
C ALA A 138 -41.44 -46.70 -8.55
N ARG A 139 -42.08 -46.28 -9.66
CA ARG A 139 -41.45 -45.89 -10.94
C ARG A 139 -40.92 -44.45 -10.96
N ASN A 140 -41.47 -43.57 -10.12
CA ASN A 140 -41.20 -42.12 -10.07
C ASN A 140 -40.50 -41.72 -8.76
N ARG A 141 -39.53 -42.53 -8.29
CA ARG A 141 -38.77 -42.29 -7.06
C ARG A 141 -38.12 -40.89 -7.05
N LYS A 142 -38.57 -40.03 -6.13
CA LYS A 142 -38.06 -38.65 -5.98
C LYS A 142 -36.66 -38.66 -5.36
N LEU A 143 -35.72 -37.95 -5.99
CA LEU A 143 -34.37 -37.75 -5.46
C LEU A 143 -34.41 -36.76 -4.29
N GLN A 144 -33.98 -37.18 -3.10
CA GLN A 144 -34.09 -36.36 -1.90
C GLN A 144 -33.21 -35.10 -1.96
N PHE A 145 -31.97 -35.21 -2.45
CA PHE A 145 -31.12 -34.06 -2.76
C PHE A 145 -29.91 -34.43 -3.64
N THR A 146 -29.16 -33.40 -4.05
CA THR A 146 -27.86 -33.54 -4.73
C THR A 146 -26.71 -33.24 -3.77
N VAL A 147 -25.82 -34.22 -3.56
CA VAL A 147 -24.55 -34.08 -2.86
C VAL A 147 -23.49 -33.57 -3.83
N ARG A 148 -22.82 -32.45 -3.50
CA ARG A 148 -21.71 -31.89 -4.27
C ARG A 148 -20.46 -31.82 -3.42
N VAL A 149 -19.38 -32.47 -3.85
CA VAL A 149 -18.13 -32.54 -3.09
C VAL A 149 -16.93 -32.28 -4.03
N PRO A 150 -15.93 -31.47 -3.61
CA PRO A 150 -14.67 -31.27 -4.32
C PRO A 150 -13.53 -32.14 -3.77
N ASP A 151 -13.78 -32.96 -2.75
CA ASP A 151 -12.84 -33.94 -2.20
C ASP A 151 -12.80 -35.18 -3.10
N ARG A 152 -11.63 -35.82 -3.18
CA ARG A 152 -11.44 -37.12 -3.82
C ARG A 152 -11.86 -38.29 -2.93
N ASN A 153 -12.01 -38.10 -1.62
CA ASN A 153 -12.44 -39.15 -0.68
C ASN A 153 -13.76 -38.79 0.04
N PRO A 154 -14.86 -38.52 -0.69
CA PRO A 154 -16.11 -38.09 -0.11
C PRO A 154 -16.81 -39.22 0.67
N TRP A 155 -17.61 -38.81 1.65
CA TRP A 155 -18.46 -39.69 2.43
C TRP A 155 -19.93 -39.31 2.23
N ILE A 156 -20.76 -40.30 1.88
CA ILE A 156 -22.20 -40.13 1.67
C ILE A 156 -22.91 -40.78 2.85
N PRO A 157 -23.44 -40.01 3.82
CA PRO A 157 -24.29 -40.58 4.87
C PRO A 157 -25.60 -41.11 4.28
N CYS A 158 -26.26 -42.04 4.96
CA CYS A 158 -27.66 -42.40 4.70
C CYS A 158 -28.59 -41.21 5.06
N LEU A 159 -29.92 -41.36 4.91
CA LEU A 159 -30.87 -40.43 5.52
C LEU A 159 -31.08 -40.82 6.99
N GLN A 160 -31.04 -39.84 7.90
CA GLN A 160 -31.14 -40.07 9.36
C GLN A 160 -32.34 -40.95 9.75
N ARG A 161 -33.49 -40.76 9.11
CA ARG A 161 -34.72 -41.55 9.28
C ARG A 161 -34.56 -43.03 8.92
N ILE A 162 -33.77 -43.33 7.88
CA ILE A 162 -33.49 -44.68 7.39
C ILE A 162 -32.35 -45.33 8.20
N GLU A 163 -31.35 -44.54 8.58
CA GLU A 163 -30.28 -44.95 9.50
C GLU A 163 -30.86 -45.37 10.86
N SER A 164 -31.69 -44.53 11.49
CA SER A 164 -32.28 -44.84 12.79
C SER A 164 -33.24 -46.02 12.71
N LEU A 165 -34.11 -46.08 11.67
CA LEU A 165 -34.99 -47.22 11.46
C LEU A 165 -34.22 -48.54 11.36
N CYS A 166 -33.10 -48.57 10.63
CA CYS A 166 -32.29 -49.79 10.53
C CYS A 166 -31.56 -50.14 11.83
N MET A 167 -31.06 -49.16 12.57
CA MET A 167 -30.38 -49.41 13.85
C MET A 167 -31.34 -49.86 14.95
N ASP A 168 -32.54 -49.29 14.99
CA ASP A 168 -33.54 -49.56 16.03
C ASP A 168 -34.25 -50.90 15.80
N GLU A 169 -34.59 -51.25 14.54
CA GLU A 169 -35.25 -52.52 14.18
C GLU A 169 -34.25 -53.64 13.80
N GLY A 170 -32.96 -53.49 14.13
CA GLY A 170 -31.92 -54.52 13.90
C GLY A 170 -31.69 -54.90 12.43
N GLY A 171 -32.02 -54.00 11.50
CA GLY A 171 -31.94 -54.22 10.06
C GLY A 171 -30.53 -54.17 9.46
N ASN A 172 -30.42 -54.62 8.22
CA ASN A 172 -29.19 -54.58 7.43
C ASN A 172 -29.23 -53.40 6.44
N LEU A 173 -28.23 -52.53 6.53
CA LEU A 173 -28.02 -51.46 5.54
C LEU A 173 -27.26 -52.00 4.33
N THR A 174 -27.69 -51.61 3.13
CA THR A 174 -26.97 -51.86 1.87
C THR A 174 -26.95 -50.61 1.01
N TRP A 175 -25.94 -50.49 0.16
CA TRP A 175 -25.76 -49.35 -0.74
C TRP A 175 -25.78 -49.77 -2.20
N TYR A 176 -26.45 -48.98 -3.03
CA TYR A 176 -26.51 -49.15 -4.48
C TYR A 176 -25.99 -47.89 -5.18
N ARG A 177 -25.34 -48.06 -6.33
CA ARG A 177 -24.95 -46.98 -7.26
C ARG A 177 -25.56 -47.25 -8.63
N ASN A 178 -26.39 -46.33 -9.12
CA ASN A 178 -27.10 -46.47 -10.40
C ASN A 178 -27.77 -47.86 -10.53
N PHE A 179 -28.53 -48.25 -9.50
CA PHE A 179 -29.19 -49.56 -9.35
C PHE A 179 -28.27 -50.79 -9.20
N THR A 180 -26.95 -50.65 -9.27
CA THR A 180 -25.98 -51.73 -9.02
C THR A 180 -25.59 -51.81 -7.53
N LEU A 181 -25.66 -53.00 -6.91
CA LEU A 181 -25.26 -53.21 -5.50
C LEU A 181 -23.76 -52.97 -5.27
N LEU A 182 -23.42 -52.29 -4.18
CA LEU A 182 -22.05 -52.09 -3.69
C LEU A 182 -21.74 -53.13 -2.60
N HIS A 183 -21.16 -54.27 -2.98
CA HIS A 183 -20.80 -55.34 -2.05
C HIS A 183 -19.90 -54.87 -0.90
N GLY A 184 -20.15 -55.36 0.31
CA GLY A 184 -19.37 -55.02 1.51
C GLY A 184 -19.59 -53.60 2.03
N LYS A 185 -20.60 -52.87 1.54
CA LYS A 185 -20.96 -51.53 2.03
C LYS A 185 -22.23 -51.61 2.89
N HIS A 186 -22.01 -51.84 4.18
CA HIS A 186 -23.05 -51.93 5.22
C HIS A 186 -22.96 -50.80 6.26
N ASP A 187 -21.91 -49.96 6.18
CA ASP A 187 -21.80 -48.75 6.99
C ASP A 187 -22.96 -47.78 6.71
N LYS A 188 -23.46 -47.14 7.77
CA LYS A 188 -24.36 -45.97 7.68
C LYS A 188 -23.82 -44.78 6.88
N ILE A 189 -22.50 -44.75 6.66
CA ILE A 189 -21.79 -43.74 5.88
C ILE A 189 -20.98 -44.44 4.79
N LEU A 190 -21.40 -44.31 3.54
CA LEU A 190 -20.66 -44.80 2.39
C LEU A 190 -19.43 -43.94 2.13
N ARG A 191 -18.27 -44.43 2.57
CA ARG A 191 -16.95 -43.86 2.22
C ARG A 191 -16.57 -44.29 0.80
N LEU A 192 -16.30 -43.31 -0.06
CA LEU A 192 -15.75 -43.46 -1.40
C LEU A 192 -14.30 -42.94 -1.41
N ASN A 193 -13.40 -43.59 -2.16
CA ASN A 193 -11.98 -43.24 -2.21
C ASN A 193 -11.54 -42.93 -3.65
N ASN A 194 -10.72 -41.90 -3.81
CA ASN A 194 -10.17 -41.40 -5.07
C ASN A 194 -11.19 -41.29 -6.23
N VAL A 195 -12.36 -40.69 -5.97
CA VAL A 195 -13.47 -40.58 -6.93
C VAL A 195 -13.12 -39.80 -8.20
N THR A 196 -13.74 -40.20 -9.29
CA THR A 196 -13.60 -39.66 -10.64
C THR A 196 -14.97 -39.29 -11.21
N LYS A 197 -15.04 -38.58 -12.35
CA LYS A 197 -16.34 -38.28 -12.98
C LYS A 197 -17.16 -39.51 -13.39
N ALA A 198 -16.56 -40.70 -13.49
CA ALA A 198 -17.28 -41.95 -13.72
C ALA A 198 -18.05 -42.44 -12.47
N ASP A 199 -17.78 -41.85 -11.30
CA ASP A 199 -18.44 -42.16 -10.03
C ASP A 199 -19.61 -41.21 -9.73
N GLU A 200 -19.90 -40.22 -10.60
CA GLU A 200 -21.14 -39.43 -10.55
C GLU A 200 -22.38 -40.31 -10.82
N GLY A 201 -23.48 -40.07 -10.11
CA GLY A 201 -24.70 -40.86 -10.27
C GLY A 201 -25.60 -40.89 -9.04
N MET A 202 -26.67 -41.69 -9.11
CA MET A 202 -27.58 -41.92 -7.99
C MET A 202 -26.99 -42.96 -7.03
N TYR A 203 -26.83 -42.57 -5.76
CA TYR A 203 -26.50 -43.46 -4.66
C TYR A 203 -27.73 -43.65 -3.78
N THR A 204 -28.11 -44.90 -3.56
CA THR A 204 -29.29 -45.28 -2.78
C THR A 204 -28.85 -46.08 -1.57
N CYS A 205 -29.20 -45.56 -0.38
CA CYS A 205 -29.15 -46.30 0.87
C CYS A 205 -30.45 -47.11 0.98
N VAL A 206 -30.35 -48.41 1.28
CA VAL A 206 -31.48 -49.32 1.49
C VAL A 206 -31.34 -49.93 2.86
N CYS A 207 -32.31 -49.70 3.74
CA CYS A 207 -32.50 -50.53 4.92
C CYS A 207 -33.40 -51.70 4.59
N THR A 208 -32.98 -52.92 4.93
CA THR A 208 -33.81 -54.12 4.92
C THR A 208 -33.93 -54.63 6.36
N PHE A 209 -35.14 -54.62 6.92
CA PHE A 209 -35.42 -55.01 8.31
C PHE A 209 -36.58 -56.01 8.36
N THR A 210 -36.74 -56.72 9.49
CA THR A 210 -37.85 -57.67 9.68
C THR A 210 -38.79 -57.13 10.73
N TYR A 211 -40.07 -57.01 10.40
CA TYR A 211 -41.13 -56.54 11.30
C TYR A 211 -42.31 -57.51 11.20
N ASN A 212 -42.81 -57.99 12.34
CA ASN A 212 -43.88 -59.01 12.48
C ASN A 212 -43.77 -60.14 11.43
N HIS A 213 -42.59 -60.78 11.44
CA HIS A 213 -42.19 -61.90 10.57
C HIS A 213 -42.18 -61.60 9.05
N ARG A 214 -42.38 -60.36 8.62
CA ARG A 214 -42.27 -59.91 7.22
C ARG A 214 -41.02 -59.08 7.02
N VAL A 215 -40.43 -59.14 5.82
CA VAL A 215 -39.22 -58.39 5.47
C VAL A 215 -39.61 -57.11 4.74
N TYR A 216 -39.25 -55.97 5.31
CA TYR A 216 -39.54 -54.64 4.81
C TYR A 216 -38.30 -53.93 4.31
N ASN A 217 -38.47 -53.10 3.28
CA ASN A 217 -37.44 -52.22 2.75
C ASN A 217 -37.83 -50.76 2.96
N SER A 218 -36.85 -49.90 3.24
CA SER A 218 -37.02 -48.45 3.31
C SER A 218 -35.79 -47.77 2.70
N THR A 219 -35.97 -46.88 1.72
CA THR A 219 -34.86 -46.37 0.90
C THR A 219 -34.70 -44.85 0.88
N ALA A 220 -33.46 -44.40 0.68
CA ALA A 220 -33.12 -42.99 0.49
C ALA A 220 -32.15 -42.83 -0.70
N SER A 221 -32.60 -42.16 -1.75
CA SER A 221 -31.84 -41.95 -2.99
C SER A 221 -31.32 -40.51 -3.12
N ARG A 222 -30.02 -40.37 -3.38
CA ARG A 222 -29.28 -39.11 -3.45
C ARG A 222 -28.47 -39.03 -4.74
N MET A 223 -28.47 -37.87 -5.40
CA MET A 223 -27.65 -37.65 -6.59
C MET A 223 -26.25 -37.17 -6.17
N PHE A 224 -25.19 -37.92 -6.48
CA PHE A 224 -23.82 -37.51 -6.22
C PHE A 224 -23.20 -36.89 -7.48
N GLN A 225 -22.66 -35.67 -7.34
CA GLN A 225 -21.98 -34.93 -8.40
C GLN A 225 -20.62 -34.42 -7.90
N ILE A 226 -19.58 -34.56 -8.72
CA ILE A 226 -18.25 -34.07 -8.39
C ILE A 226 -18.15 -32.64 -8.91
N GLU A 227 -18.03 -31.70 -7.99
CA GLU A 227 -17.96 -30.30 -8.35
C GLU A 227 -16.57 -29.97 -8.87
N GLY A 228 -16.46 -29.93 -10.21
CA GLY A 228 -15.19 -29.76 -10.92
C GLY A 228 -14.35 -28.61 -10.36
N GLU A 229 -13.06 -28.90 -10.15
CA GLU A 229 -12.10 -28.15 -9.34
C GLU A 229 -12.42 -26.64 -9.24
N ARG A 230 -12.98 -26.23 -8.09
CA ARG A 230 -13.37 -24.84 -7.80
C ARG A 230 -12.14 -23.95 -7.85
N ALA A 231 -11.82 -23.44 -9.04
CA ALA A 231 -10.62 -22.69 -9.37
C ALA A 231 -10.60 -21.28 -8.75
N PHE A 232 -10.59 -21.22 -7.43
CA PHE A 232 -10.43 -20.01 -6.64
C PHE A 232 -9.10 -19.35 -7.04
N LYS A 233 -9.18 -18.24 -7.79
CA LYS A 233 -8.00 -17.61 -8.41
C LYS A 233 -7.67 -16.27 -7.76
N ALA A 234 -6.37 -15.98 -7.72
CA ALA A 234 -5.73 -15.06 -6.78
C ALA A 234 -6.33 -13.64 -6.75
N LEU A 235 -6.32 -13.05 -5.55
CA LEU A 235 -6.72 -11.68 -5.28
C LEU A 235 -5.94 -10.70 -6.16
N LYS A 236 -6.65 -9.99 -7.03
CA LYS A 236 -6.04 -9.17 -8.09
C LYS A 236 -5.75 -7.76 -7.60
N LYS A 237 -4.52 -7.52 -7.09
CA LYS A 237 -4.03 -6.16 -6.75
C LYS A 237 -4.14 -5.23 -7.98
N LYS A 238 -5.17 -4.38 -8.02
CA LYS A 238 -5.30 -3.33 -9.04
C LYS A 238 -4.30 -2.22 -8.69
N LYS A 239 -3.09 -2.25 -9.27
CA LYS A 239 -1.97 -1.32 -8.99
C LYS A 239 -2.31 0.15 -9.32
N LYS A 240 -3.12 0.81 -8.49
CA LYS A 240 -3.18 2.28 -8.39
C LYS A 240 -2.10 2.75 -7.42
N LYS A 241 -0.88 2.97 -7.96
CA LYS A 241 0.15 3.90 -7.44
C LYS A 241 0.44 3.84 -5.92
N THR A 242 0.48 2.65 -5.34
CA THR A 242 0.37 2.40 -3.88
C THR A 242 1.66 2.64 -3.07
N ASP A 243 2.70 3.27 -3.64
CA ASP A 243 4.01 3.43 -2.98
C ASP A 243 4.18 4.75 -2.20
N CYS A 244 3.26 5.72 -2.31
CA CYS A 244 3.36 7.03 -1.64
C CYS A 244 1.97 7.66 -1.38
N VAL A 245 1.48 7.57 -0.15
CA VAL A 245 0.23 8.20 0.32
C VAL A 245 0.55 9.36 1.28
N GLY A 246 -0.17 10.48 1.19
CA GLY A 246 -0.03 11.63 2.10
C GLY A 246 -0.99 11.56 3.28
N LEU A 247 -0.62 12.14 4.43
CA LEU A 247 -1.52 12.31 5.56
C LEU A 247 -2.77 13.13 5.15
N SER A 248 -3.88 12.88 5.83
CA SER A 248 -5.19 13.53 5.61
C SER A 248 -5.80 13.37 4.21
N THR A 249 -5.22 12.53 3.34
CA THR A 249 -5.82 12.18 2.05
C THR A 249 -6.81 11.02 2.19
N SER A 250 -7.80 10.95 1.30
CA SER A 250 -8.66 9.75 1.17
C SER A 250 -8.03 8.74 0.20
N VAL A 251 -8.14 7.45 0.51
CA VAL A 251 -7.58 6.35 -0.27
C VAL A 251 -8.61 5.24 -0.44
N THR A 252 -8.72 4.69 -1.65
CA THR A 252 -9.55 3.54 -1.98
C THR A 252 -8.70 2.31 -2.28
N LEU A 253 -9.01 1.19 -1.61
CA LEU A 253 -8.35 -0.11 -1.76
C LEU A 253 -9.36 -1.11 -2.34
N ASN A 254 -9.16 -1.51 -3.59
CA ASN A 254 -10.01 -2.50 -4.27
C ASN A 254 -9.39 -3.90 -4.18
N CYS A 255 -10.17 -4.88 -3.72
CA CYS A 255 -9.81 -6.29 -3.74
C CYS A 255 -10.89 -7.11 -4.45
N THR A 256 -10.53 -7.78 -5.54
CA THR A 256 -11.44 -8.66 -6.30
C THR A 256 -10.99 -10.11 -6.16
N ALA A 257 -11.93 -10.99 -5.79
CA ALA A 257 -11.80 -12.44 -5.86
C ALA A 257 -12.62 -13.00 -7.04
N TYR A 258 -12.19 -14.14 -7.58
CA TYR A 258 -12.92 -14.88 -8.62
C TYR A 258 -13.46 -16.19 -8.02
N CYS A 259 -14.78 -16.35 -8.05
CA CYS A 259 -15.52 -17.30 -7.21
C CYS A 259 -15.92 -18.61 -7.91
N GLY A 260 -15.58 -18.77 -9.20
CA GLY A 260 -16.02 -19.89 -10.04
C GLY A 260 -16.97 -19.43 -11.14
N ARG A 261 -17.56 -20.36 -11.91
CA ARG A 261 -18.59 -20.03 -12.92
C ARG A 261 -19.96 -20.01 -12.25
N ASN A 262 -20.73 -18.94 -12.46
CA ASN A 262 -22.12 -18.79 -12.02
C ASN A 262 -22.42 -18.94 -10.49
N LEU A 263 -21.42 -18.88 -9.59
CA LEU A 263 -21.64 -18.83 -8.13
C LEU A 263 -21.70 -17.39 -7.62
N LEU A 264 -22.91 -16.85 -7.39
CA LEU A 264 -23.11 -15.61 -6.61
C LEU A 264 -23.17 -15.87 -5.09
N TYR A 265 -23.64 -17.05 -4.69
CA TYR A 265 -23.79 -17.45 -3.29
C TYR A 265 -22.60 -18.30 -2.81
N GLY A 266 -22.28 -18.24 -1.51
CA GLY A 266 -21.19 -19.02 -0.91
C GLY A 266 -19.77 -18.51 -1.18
N CYS A 267 -19.62 -17.28 -1.69
CA CYS A 267 -18.32 -16.61 -1.85
C CYS A 267 -18.37 -15.20 -1.25
N SER A 268 -17.60 -14.95 -0.19
CA SER A 268 -17.55 -13.65 0.50
C SER A 268 -16.15 -13.04 0.43
N VAL A 269 -16.09 -11.72 0.33
CA VAL A 269 -14.83 -10.94 0.32
C VAL A 269 -15.00 -9.77 1.27
N GLY A 270 -13.98 -9.50 2.09
CA GLY A 270 -13.99 -8.40 3.04
C GLY A 270 -12.59 -7.91 3.38
N TRP A 271 -12.53 -6.72 3.96
CA TRP A 271 -11.32 -6.11 4.46
C TRP A 271 -11.25 -6.21 5.97
N PHE A 272 -10.04 -6.42 6.47
CA PHE A 272 -9.71 -6.52 7.88
C PHE A 272 -8.51 -5.62 8.19
N ILE A 273 -8.52 -4.96 9.34
CA ILE A 273 -7.45 -4.06 9.79
C ILE A 273 -6.82 -4.70 11.03
N ASP A 274 -5.56 -5.12 10.89
CA ASP A 274 -4.74 -5.87 11.89
C ASP A 274 -5.32 -7.18 12.45
N GLY A 275 -6.57 -7.50 12.15
CA GLY A 275 -7.29 -8.72 12.53
C GLY A 275 -8.80 -8.54 12.50
N GLU A 276 -9.28 -7.32 12.80
CA GLU A 276 -10.68 -6.96 13.01
C GLU A 276 -11.40 -6.51 11.74
N SER A 277 -12.73 -6.46 11.77
CA SER A 277 -13.60 -6.16 10.62
C SER A 277 -13.54 -4.68 10.24
N ALA A 278 -13.16 -4.37 9.00
CA ALA A 278 -13.15 -2.99 8.48
C ALA A 278 -14.56 -2.42 8.17
N ARG A 279 -15.62 -3.12 8.58
CA ARG A 279 -17.02 -2.72 8.38
C ARG A 279 -17.55 -1.86 9.53
N ASP A 280 -16.93 -2.02 10.70
CA ASP A 280 -17.42 -1.53 12.00
C ASP A 280 -16.48 -0.47 12.62
N GLU A 281 -15.34 -0.23 11.95
CA GLU A 281 -14.28 0.72 12.33
C GLU A 281 -14.57 2.15 11.84
N VAL A 282 -14.48 3.13 12.74
CA VAL A 282 -14.86 4.52 12.48
C VAL A 282 -13.81 5.24 11.62
N GLY A 283 -14.25 5.88 10.53
CA GLY A 283 -13.37 6.57 9.57
C GLY A 283 -13.06 5.75 8.31
N TYR A 284 -13.58 4.53 8.23
CA TYR A 284 -13.51 3.64 7.09
C TYR A 284 -14.91 3.37 6.52
N THR A 285 -15.00 2.90 5.28
CA THR A 285 -16.26 2.45 4.67
C THR A 285 -16.00 1.35 3.66
N MET A 286 -16.65 0.19 3.83
CA MET A 286 -16.44 -0.98 2.97
C MET A 286 -17.70 -1.31 2.15
N ASN A 287 -17.62 -1.09 0.84
CA ASN A 287 -18.64 -1.51 -0.11
C ASN A 287 -18.25 -2.88 -0.71
N VAL A 288 -19.23 -3.73 -1.03
CA VAL A 288 -18.99 -5.06 -1.62
C VAL A 288 -19.93 -5.29 -2.80
N ASP A 289 -19.36 -5.30 -4.01
CA ASP A 289 -20.08 -5.51 -5.27
C ASP A 289 -19.87 -6.93 -5.80
N SER A 290 -20.85 -7.49 -6.49
CA SER A 290 -20.71 -8.77 -7.21
C SER A 290 -21.06 -8.62 -8.69
N ALA A 291 -20.31 -9.30 -9.56
CA ALA A 291 -20.45 -9.19 -11.02
C ALA A 291 -20.00 -10.47 -11.74
N ILE A 292 -20.73 -10.84 -12.80
CA ILE A 292 -20.43 -12.00 -13.66
C ILE A 292 -19.64 -11.54 -14.89
N VAL A 293 -18.41 -12.04 -15.05
CA VAL A 293 -17.47 -11.62 -16.09
C VAL A 293 -17.70 -12.41 -17.39
N GLN A 294 -18.43 -11.80 -18.31
CA GLN A 294 -18.59 -12.28 -19.69
C GLN A 294 -17.27 -12.13 -20.48
N PRO A 295 -17.02 -12.99 -21.51
CA PRO A 295 -17.79 -14.16 -21.91
C PRO A 295 -17.58 -15.38 -20.99
N SER A 296 -16.63 -15.33 -20.06
CA SER A 296 -16.19 -16.50 -19.26
C SER A 296 -17.18 -17.06 -18.24
N GLN A 297 -18.30 -16.37 -17.99
CA GLN A 297 -19.28 -16.65 -16.94
C GLN A 297 -18.70 -16.74 -15.50
N HIS A 298 -17.46 -16.28 -15.28
CA HIS A 298 -16.87 -16.28 -13.95
C HIS A 298 -17.53 -15.23 -13.05
N SER A 299 -18.14 -15.66 -11.96
CA SER A 299 -18.56 -14.76 -10.89
C SER A 299 -17.33 -14.17 -10.19
N SER A 300 -17.43 -12.89 -9.86
CA SER A 300 -16.40 -12.15 -9.15
C SER A 300 -17.05 -11.26 -8.09
N VAL A 301 -16.39 -11.16 -6.93
CA VAL A 301 -16.83 -10.34 -5.81
C VAL A 301 -15.71 -9.35 -5.50
N THR A 302 -16.04 -8.08 -5.39
CA THR A 302 -15.08 -6.99 -5.16
C THR A 302 -15.42 -6.22 -3.89
N ALA A 303 -14.56 -6.29 -2.90
CA ALA A 303 -14.63 -5.43 -1.72
C ALA A 303 -13.79 -4.16 -1.94
N VAL A 304 -14.40 -2.99 -1.75
CA VAL A 304 -13.76 -1.67 -1.86
C VAL A 304 -13.75 -1.03 -0.50
N LEU A 305 -12.58 -0.91 0.12
CA LEU A 305 -12.38 -0.16 1.36
C LEU A 305 -12.00 1.28 1.02
N THR A 306 -12.76 2.24 1.55
CA THR A 306 -12.46 3.67 1.52
C THR A 306 -11.96 4.10 2.88
N ILE A 307 -10.75 4.65 2.94
CA ILE A 307 -10.20 5.35 4.09
C ILE A 307 -10.50 6.84 3.89
N HIS A 308 -11.26 7.47 4.80
CA HIS A 308 -11.69 8.86 4.59
C HIS A 308 -10.56 9.86 4.81
N ARG A 309 -9.74 9.68 5.85
CA ARG A 309 -8.61 10.57 6.18
C ARG A 309 -7.43 9.74 6.70
N VAL A 310 -6.47 9.41 5.83
CA VAL A 310 -5.29 8.61 6.19
C VAL A 310 -4.46 9.29 7.29
N SER A 311 -4.18 8.56 8.35
CA SER A 311 -3.56 9.03 9.59
C SER A 311 -2.26 8.28 9.90
N ALA A 312 -1.61 8.59 11.04
CA ALA A 312 -0.38 7.90 11.44
C ALA A 312 -0.57 6.40 11.70
N ARG A 313 -1.73 5.97 12.24
CA ARG A 313 -2.04 4.55 12.48
C ARG A 313 -2.13 3.76 11.16
N ASP A 314 -2.67 4.35 10.10
CA ASP A 314 -2.85 3.68 8.80
C ASP A 314 -1.53 3.34 8.08
N PHE A 315 -0.40 3.95 8.46
CA PHE A 315 0.92 3.58 7.94
C PHE A 315 1.59 2.42 8.71
N GLN A 316 1.07 2.09 9.90
CA GLN A 316 1.53 0.96 10.71
C GLN A 316 0.60 -0.26 10.57
N ALA A 317 -0.69 0.00 10.31
CA ALA A 317 -1.74 -0.99 10.21
C ALA A 317 -1.60 -1.96 9.02
N LYS A 318 -2.02 -3.21 9.22
CA LYS A 318 -2.00 -4.28 8.22
C LYS A 318 -3.40 -4.48 7.62
N PHE A 319 -3.65 -3.88 6.47
CA PHE A 319 -4.88 -4.07 5.70
C PHE A 319 -4.87 -5.44 5.02
N GLN A 320 -5.61 -6.41 5.56
CA GLN A 320 -5.80 -7.71 4.94
C GLN A 320 -7.10 -7.74 4.15
N CYS A 321 -7.03 -7.95 2.83
CA CYS A 321 -8.20 -8.48 2.14
C CYS A 321 -8.28 -9.98 2.42
N ARG A 322 -9.45 -10.48 2.83
CA ARG A 322 -9.74 -11.89 3.02
C ARG A 322 -10.91 -12.27 2.11
N ALA A 323 -10.79 -13.42 1.45
CA ALA A 323 -11.82 -13.98 0.59
C ALA A 323 -12.04 -15.44 0.93
N THR A 324 -13.30 -15.80 1.13
CA THR A 324 -13.74 -17.06 1.74
C THR A 324 -14.83 -17.69 0.89
N ASN A 325 -14.67 -18.97 0.59
CA ASN A 325 -15.67 -19.85 0.00
C ASN A 325 -15.79 -21.09 0.91
N SER A 326 -16.87 -21.86 0.81
CA SER A 326 -17.19 -23.01 1.69
C SER A 326 -16.09 -24.08 1.85
N TYR A 327 -15.04 -24.03 1.04
CA TYR A 327 -13.92 -24.98 1.03
C TYR A 327 -12.53 -24.33 1.18
N LYS A 328 -12.43 -22.98 1.13
CA LYS A 328 -11.13 -22.30 1.15
C LYS A 328 -11.22 -20.85 1.59
N SER A 329 -10.33 -20.47 2.50
CA SER A 329 -9.98 -19.08 2.81
C SER A 329 -8.66 -18.71 2.12
N VAL A 330 -8.57 -17.50 1.58
CA VAL A 330 -7.28 -16.86 1.28
C VAL A 330 -7.27 -15.45 1.85
N ASN A 331 -6.08 -14.95 2.15
CA ASN A 331 -5.86 -13.56 2.51
C ASN A 331 -4.72 -12.95 1.69
N GLN A 332 -4.69 -11.62 1.63
CA GLN A 332 -3.60 -10.87 1.03
C GLN A 332 -3.44 -9.53 1.73
N THR A 333 -2.27 -9.35 2.35
CA THR A 333 -1.92 -8.14 3.11
C THR A 333 -1.44 -7.01 2.20
N LEU A 334 -1.79 -5.80 2.62
CA LEU A 334 -1.27 -4.52 2.16
C LEU A 334 -0.83 -3.69 3.37
N THR A 335 0.19 -2.87 3.17
CA THR A 335 0.62 -1.82 4.10
C THR A 335 0.73 -0.52 3.30
N LEU A 336 0.32 0.60 3.88
CA LEU A 336 0.46 1.90 3.25
C LEU A 336 1.88 2.43 3.48
N LYS A 337 2.46 3.09 2.48
CA LYS A 337 3.74 3.79 2.63
C LYS A 337 3.53 5.30 2.66
N PRO A 338 4.10 6.02 3.65
CA PRO A 338 4.05 7.47 3.66
C PRO A 338 4.80 8.04 2.46
N ARG A 339 4.26 9.11 1.89
CA ARG A 339 4.87 9.83 0.76
C ARG A 339 6.19 10.47 1.22
N GLY A 340 7.31 9.86 0.84
CA GLY A 340 8.65 10.31 1.18
C GLY A 340 9.08 11.57 0.45
N GLU A 341 8.61 12.74 0.91
CA GLU A 341 8.94 14.07 0.33
C GLU A 341 10.43 14.43 0.45
N TRP A 342 11.18 13.69 1.28
CA TRP A 342 12.59 13.85 1.54
C TRP A 342 13.45 13.75 0.27
N ARG A 343 12.98 13.06 -0.78
CA ARG A 343 13.65 13.03 -2.09
C ARG A 343 13.80 14.43 -2.71
N GLY A 344 12.85 15.34 -2.51
CA GLY A 344 12.95 16.72 -2.96
C GLY A 344 14.00 17.50 -2.18
N LEU A 345 13.94 17.42 -0.85
CA LEU A 345 14.89 18.06 0.07
C LEU A 345 16.34 17.62 -0.18
N CYS A 346 16.60 16.31 -0.36
CA CYS A 346 17.95 15.83 -0.68
C CYS A 346 18.48 16.38 -2.00
N VAL A 347 17.66 16.46 -3.06
CA VAL A 347 18.09 17.01 -4.36
C VAL A 347 18.35 18.51 -4.26
N VAL A 348 17.47 19.28 -3.60
CA VAL A 348 17.68 20.72 -3.38
C VAL A 348 18.94 20.97 -2.56
N PHE A 349 19.16 20.21 -1.48
CA PHE A 349 20.36 20.33 -0.63
C PHE A 349 21.65 19.99 -1.41
N LEU A 350 21.64 18.93 -2.23
CA LEU A 350 22.78 18.59 -3.10
C LEU A 350 23.04 19.67 -4.16
N CYS A 351 22.00 20.25 -4.76
CA CYS A 351 22.14 21.37 -5.70
C CYS A 351 22.70 22.64 -5.03
N VAL A 352 22.27 22.95 -3.80
CA VAL A 352 22.81 24.07 -3.01
C VAL A 352 24.27 23.82 -2.64
N LEU A 353 24.62 22.61 -2.17
CA LEU A 353 26.01 22.24 -1.91
C LEU A 353 26.87 22.34 -3.17
N ALA A 354 26.39 21.85 -4.32
CA ALA A 354 27.11 21.96 -5.59
C ALA A 354 27.32 23.43 -6.00
N ALA A 355 26.29 24.28 -5.88
CA ALA A 355 26.40 25.71 -6.18
C ALA A 355 27.38 26.43 -5.24
N VAL A 356 27.37 26.10 -3.94
CA VAL A 356 28.35 26.62 -2.95
C VAL A 356 29.76 26.15 -3.29
N MET A 357 29.96 24.87 -3.59
CA MET A 357 31.27 24.33 -4.00
C MET A 357 31.79 25.02 -5.27
N VAL A 358 30.95 25.18 -6.29
CA VAL A 358 31.32 25.91 -7.53
C VAL A 358 31.68 27.36 -7.23
N LYS A 359 30.95 28.06 -6.35
CA LYS A 359 31.28 29.45 -5.94
C LYS A 359 32.58 29.53 -5.13
N CYS A 360 32.77 28.68 -4.13
CA CYS A 360 33.94 28.68 -3.25
C CYS A 360 35.23 28.27 -3.97
N PHE A 361 35.13 27.30 -4.89
CA PHE A 361 36.28 26.72 -5.61
C PHE A 361 36.38 27.15 -7.07
N ALA A 362 35.64 28.17 -7.52
CA ALA A 362 35.61 28.66 -8.90
C ALA A 362 37.01 28.86 -9.53
N ILE A 363 37.93 29.45 -8.77
CA ILE A 363 39.31 29.69 -9.22
C ILE A 363 40.10 28.37 -9.34
N GLU A 364 39.93 27.44 -8.39
CA GLU A 364 40.58 26.13 -8.42
C GLU A 364 40.07 25.30 -9.60
N LEU A 365 38.74 25.26 -9.79
CA LEU A 365 38.07 24.59 -10.91
C LEU A 365 38.54 25.17 -12.24
N ALA A 366 38.56 26.49 -12.40
CA ALA A 366 39.03 27.12 -13.64
C ALA A 366 40.52 26.82 -13.93
N LEU A 367 41.37 26.81 -12.91
CA LEU A 367 42.79 26.45 -13.04
C LEU A 367 42.99 24.95 -13.33
N LEU A 368 42.12 24.08 -12.80
CA LEU A 368 42.11 22.64 -13.07
C LEU A 368 41.62 22.35 -14.50
N PHE A 369 40.52 22.95 -14.93
CA PHE A 369 40.01 22.84 -16.30
C PHE A 369 41.05 23.33 -17.33
N ARG A 370 41.73 24.47 -17.10
CA ARG A 370 42.86 24.92 -17.94
C ARG A 370 44.05 23.95 -17.96
N ARG A 371 44.22 23.09 -16.95
CA ARG A 371 45.30 22.10 -16.88
C ARG A 371 44.94 20.78 -17.56
N CYS A 372 43.68 20.34 -17.45
CA CYS A 372 43.20 19.10 -18.06
C CYS A 372 42.86 19.28 -19.55
N PHE A 373 42.24 20.42 -19.91
CA PHE A 373 41.90 20.78 -21.29
C PHE A 373 42.91 21.78 -21.83
N VAL A 374 44.10 21.28 -22.14
CA VAL A 374 45.14 22.05 -22.85
C VAL A 374 44.65 22.34 -24.27
N HIS A 375 44.04 23.51 -24.47
CA HIS A 375 43.88 24.05 -25.82
C HIS A 375 45.27 24.30 -26.40
N SER A 376 45.50 23.81 -27.63
CA SER A 376 46.75 24.09 -28.35
C SER A 376 46.97 25.60 -28.42
N ARG A 377 48.17 26.07 -28.04
CA ARG A 377 48.50 27.49 -28.03
C ARG A 377 48.56 27.96 -29.49
N LYS A 378 47.49 28.62 -29.95
CA LYS A 378 47.49 29.28 -31.26
C LYS A 378 48.68 30.24 -31.31
N GLU A 379 49.54 30.10 -32.32
CA GLU A 379 50.73 30.94 -32.44
C GLU A 379 50.30 32.38 -32.73
N ASP A 380 50.48 33.24 -31.73
CA ASP A 380 50.00 34.62 -31.66
C ASP A 380 51.16 35.63 -31.78
N GLY A 381 52.35 35.17 -32.19
CA GLY A 381 53.58 35.95 -32.27
C GLY A 381 54.17 36.42 -30.93
N LYS A 382 53.46 36.25 -29.81
CA LYS A 382 53.83 36.86 -28.51
C LYS A 382 54.88 36.01 -27.78
N GLN A 383 56.07 36.58 -27.57
CA GLN A 383 57.19 35.90 -26.95
C GLN A 383 57.02 35.74 -25.43
N TYR A 384 56.35 36.70 -24.77
CA TYR A 384 56.24 36.77 -23.31
C TYR A 384 54.78 36.60 -22.85
N ASP A 385 54.59 35.98 -21.69
CA ASP A 385 53.28 35.80 -21.04
C ASP A 385 52.87 37.01 -20.20
N ALA A 386 53.83 37.79 -19.69
CA ALA A 386 53.59 39.13 -19.16
C ALA A 386 54.84 40.03 -19.20
N TYR A 387 54.63 41.32 -19.47
CA TYR A 387 55.57 42.40 -19.18
C TYR A 387 55.36 42.86 -17.73
N VAL A 388 56.42 43.13 -16.97
CA VAL A 388 56.34 43.50 -15.53
C VAL A 388 56.98 44.86 -15.31
N VAL A 389 56.20 45.81 -14.79
CA VAL A 389 56.67 47.15 -14.37
C VAL A 389 56.34 47.38 -12.91
N TYR A 390 57.23 48.09 -12.22
CA TYR A 390 57.14 48.45 -10.81
C TYR A 390 57.55 49.91 -10.61
N GLN A 391 57.01 50.55 -9.57
CA GLN A 391 57.35 51.93 -9.23
C GLN A 391 58.61 51.97 -8.35
N THR A 392 59.69 52.55 -8.87
CA THR A 392 61.02 52.66 -8.24
C THR A 392 61.21 53.89 -7.35
N GLN A 393 60.29 54.86 -7.39
CA GLN A 393 60.47 56.16 -6.73
C GLN A 393 59.77 56.23 -5.36
N SER A 394 60.48 56.84 -4.40
CA SER A 394 59.98 57.43 -3.13
C SER A 394 59.07 56.54 -2.25
N ALA A 395 59.55 55.35 -1.91
CA ALA A 395 59.06 54.58 -0.76
C ALA A 395 60.11 54.52 0.36
N ASP A 396 59.71 54.16 1.59
CA ASP A 396 60.65 53.87 2.67
C ASP A 396 61.58 52.68 2.31
N LYS A 397 62.80 52.65 2.87
CA LYS A 397 63.82 51.64 2.62
C LYS A 397 63.32 50.21 2.85
N ALA A 398 62.45 49.97 3.84
CA ALA A 398 61.87 48.65 4.06
C ALA A 398 60.92 48.27 2.90
N THR A 399 60.15 49.22 2.39
CA THR A 399 59.24 49.01 1.24
C THR A 399 60.02 48.81 -0.05
N GLU A 400 61.11 49.54 -0.27
CA GLU A 400 62.03 49.35 -1.40
C GLU A 400 62.69 47.95 -1.35
N GLN A 401 63.19 47.54 -0.17
CA GLN A 401 63.78 46.21 0.02
C GLN A 401 62.75 45.08 -0.20
N THR A 402 61.53 45.24 0.32
CA THR A 402 60.39 44.33 0.09
C THR A 402 59.99 44.28 -1.40
N LEU A 403 60.02 45.40 -2.12
CA LEU A 403 59.74 45.45 -3.56
C LEU A 403 60.82 44.71 -4.35
N CYS A 404 62.10 45.02 -4.11
CA CYS A 404 63.24 44.37 -4.75
C CYS A 404 63.23 42.87 -4.48
N ASN A 405 62.99 42.43 -3.25
CA ASN A 405 62.83 41.01 -2.91
C ASN A 405 61.67 40.36 -3.67
N PHE A 406 60.51 41.03 -3.75
CA PHE A 406 59.36 40.50 -4.48
C PHE A 406 59.64 40.35 -5.98
N VAL A 407 60.21 41.38 -6.63
CA VAL A 407 60.50 41.39 -8.07
C VAL A 407 61.62 40.42 -8.45
N THR A 408 62.71 40.36 -7.68
CA THR A 408 63.88 39.52 -8.03
C THR A 408 63.73 38.06 -7.61
N ASN A 409 63.16 37.80 -6.42
CA ASN A 409 63.12 36.46 -5.85
C ASN A 409 61.72 35.84 -5.93
N VAL A 410 60.71 36.50 -5.36
CA VAL A 410 59.40 35.85 -5.10
C VAL A 410 58.59 35.66 -6.40
N LEU A 411 58.58 36.66 -7.27
CA LEU A 411 57.82 36.64 -8.52
C LEU A 411 58.41 35.64 -9.54
N PRO A 412 59.72 35.66 -9.88
CA PRO A 412 60.42 34.61 -10.61
C PRO A 412 60.27 33.20 -10.03
N SER A 413 60.49 33.02 -8.72
CA SER A 413 60.44 31.68 -8.11
C SER A 413 59.06 31.03 -8.15
N VAL A 414 57.98 31.80 -8.29
CA VAL A 414 56.62 31.27 -8.44
C VAL A 414 56.16 31.23 -9.90
N LEU A 415 56.22 32.33 -10.66
CA LEU A 415 55.66 32.35 -12.01
C LEU A 415 56.55 31.69 -13.06
N GLU A 416 57.86 31.94 -13.02
CA GLU A 416 58.82 31.33 -13.95
C GLU A 416 59.11 29.89 -13.48
N LYS A 417 59.74 29.72 -12.30
CA LYS A 417 60.28 28.43 -11.85
C LYS A 417 59.26 27.37 -11.39
N LYS A 418 58.01 27.75 -11.07
CA LYS A 418 56.96 26.81 -10.61
C LYS A 418 55.71 26.79 -11.50
N CYS A 419 55.58 27.71 -12.45
CA CYS A 419 54.41 27.81 -13.33
C CYS A 419 54.75 27.98 -14.82
N ASN A 420 56.04 27.99 -15.19
CA ASN A 420 56.55 27.98 -16.56
C ASN A 420 56.07 29.14 -17.44
N TYR A 421 55.72 30.29 -16.84
CA TYR A 421 55.47 31.52 -17.59
C TYR A 421 56.78 32.19 -18.01
N ARG A 422 56.82 32.78 -19.21
CA ARG A 422 57.91 33.67 -19.63
C ARG A 422 57.56 35.10 -19.25
N LEU A 423 58.27 35.70 -18.30
CA LEU A 423 58.11 37.12 -17.98
C LEU A 423 59.16 37.94 -18.73
N PHE A 424 58.85 39.20 -19.00
CA PHE A 424 59.87 40.24 -19.21
C PHE A 424 59.79 41.18 -18.00
N ILE A 425 60.86 41.28 -17.23
CA ILE A 425 60.95 42.14 -16.05
C ILE A 425 61.83 43.33 -16.38
N HIS A 426 61.21 44.53 -16.35
CA HIS A 426 61.91 45.79 -16.54
C HIS A 426 63.14 45.90 -15.60
N SER A 427 64.22 46.53 -16.08
CA SER A 427 65.54 46.62 -15.45
C SER A 427 66.29 45.29 -15.20
N ARG A 428 65.65 44.12 -15.39
CA ARG A 428 66.33 42.80 -15.38
C ARG A 428 66.67 42.33 -16.79
N ASP A 429 65.70 42.48 -17.70
CA ASP A 429 65.74 41.88 -19.05
C ASP A 429 65.98 42.93 -20.16
N ASP A 430 66.27 44.18 -19.78
CA ASP A 430 66.59 45.29 -20.69
C ASP A 430 68.04 45.21 -21.20
N ILE A 431 68.28 45.52 -22.47
CA ILE A 431 69.62 45.53 -23.09
C ILE A 431 70.25 46.92 -22.89
N PRO A 432 71.47 47.04 -22.32
CA PRO A 432 72.12 48.33 -22.12
C PRO A 432 72.70 48.87 -23.44
N GLY A 433 72.14 49.98 -23.94
CA GLY A 433 72.73 50.76 -25.04
C GLY A 433 71.77 51.16 -26.17
N GLU A 434 70.54 50.62 -26.22
CA GLU A 434 69.53 50.95 -27.23
C GLU A 434 68.57 52.08 -26.78
N ASP A 435 67.85 52.68 -27.73
CA ASP A 435 66.76 53.62 -27.42
C ASP A 435 65.65 52.90 -26.66
N ARG A 436 65.25 53.49 -25.53
CA ARG A 436 64.32 52.89 -24.58
C ARG A 436 62.87 52.97 -25.05
N LEU A 437 62.48 53.99 -25.82
CA LEU A 437 61.06 54.29 -26.04
C LEU A 437 60.39 53.25 -26.97
N GLU A 438 60.93 53.06 -28.17
CA GLU A 438 60.43 52.07 -29.14
C GLU A 438 60.62 50.63 -28.64
N LEU A 439 61.72 50.38 -27.92
CA LEU A 439 61.99 49.06 -27.33
C LEU A 439 60.89 48.67 -26.33
N VAL A 440 60.52 49.55 -25.40
CA VAL A 440 59.48 49.27 -24.41
C VAL A 440 58.12 49.02 -25.06
N GLU A 441 57.72 49.81 -26.06
CA GLU A 441 56.47 49.57 -26.82
C GLU A 441 56.48 48.20 -27.52
N SER A 442 57.59 47.82 -28.17
CA SER A 442 57.71 46.54 -28.85
C SER A 442 57.69 45.33 -27.88
N ARG A 443 58.39 45.41 -26.74
CA ARG A 443 58.38 44.34 -25.70
C ARG A 443 57.00 44.19 -25.05
N ILE A 444 56.27 45.29 -24.91
CA ILE A 444 54.87 45.29 -24.46
C ILE A 444 53.96 44.63 -25.51
N ARG A 445 54.08 44.95 -26.80
CA ARG A 445 53.31 44.27 -27.86
C ARG A 445 53.61 42.78 -27.97
N LEU A 446 54.86 42.37 -27.74
CA LEU A 446 55.28 40.96 -27.66
C LEU A 446 54.78 40.23 -26.39
N SER A 447 54.06 40.91 -25.49
CA SER A 447 53.53 40.37 -24.24
C SER A 447 52.03 40.12 -24.27
N ARG A 448 51.55 39.09 -23.55
CA ARG A 448 50.11 38.75 -23.43
C ARG A 448 49.36 39.49 -22.31
N ARG A 449 50.10 40.06 -21.35
CA ARG A 449 49.60 40.75 -20.15
C ARG A 449 50.57 41.84 -19.73
N LEU A 450 50.07 42.83 -19.00
CA LEU A 450 50.89 43.78 -18.24
C LEU A 450 50.70 43.51 -16.75
N ILE A 451 51.77 43.28 -15.99
CA ILE A 451 51.75 43.25 -14.54
C ILE A 451 52.28 44.61 -14.04
N VAL A 452 51.44 45.35 -13.31
CA VAL A 452 51.84 46.61 -12.66
C VAL A 452 51.92 46.38 -11.16
N ILE A 453 53.08 46.66 -10.60
CA ILE A 453 53.38 46.47 -9.18
C ILE A 453 53.33 47.83 -8.49
N LEU A 454 52.38 47.97 -7.55
CA LEU A 454 52.02 49.22 -6.89
C LEU A 454 52.57 49.23 -5.45
N THR A 455 53.35 50.24 -5.12
CA THR A 455 53.89 50.53 -3.79
C THR A 455 53.14 51.69 -3.10
N PRO A 456 53.05 51.70 -1.75
CA PRO A 456 52.43 52.80 -1.02
C PRO A 456 53.10 54.14 -1.34
N GLY A 457 52.28 55.20 -1.50
CA GLY A 457 52.80 56.56 -1.67
C GLY A 457 53.37 57.11 -0.36
N PRO A 458 54.21 58.17 -0.41
CA PRO A 458 54.91 58.72 0.75
C PRO A 458 53.97 59.14 1.89
N ASP A 459 52.74 59.55 1.58
CA ASP A 459 51.71 59.96 2.54
C ASP A 459 51.16 58.80 3.40
N SER A 460 51.52 57.55 3.10
CA SER A 460 50.93 56.34 3.70
C SER A 460 51.56 55.88 5.03
N GLY A 461 52.01 56.83 5.87
CA GLY A 461 52.20 56.61 7.31
C GLY A 461 53.60 56.86 7.87
N SER A 462 53.87 58.11 8.27
CA SER A 462 54.77 58.44 9.38
C SER A 462 54.49 59.86 9.90
N GLU A 463 53.87 59.99 11.07
CA GLU A 463 53.77 61.29 11.77
C GLU A 463 55.09 61.55 12.54
N VAL A 464 56.12 61.99 11.82
CA VAL A 464 57.37 62.50 12.43
C VAL A 464 57.75 63.82 11.78
N LEU A 465 57.93 64.84 12.62
CA LEU A 465 58.28 66.21 12.24
C LEU A 465 59.65 66.24 11.53
N GLY A 466 59.68 66.60 10.24
CA GLY A 466 60.88 66.50 9.40
C GLY A 466 60.88 67.44 8.20
N GLN A 467 60.96 68.74 8.44
CA GLN A 467 60.94 69.78 7.40
C GLN A 467 62.17 69.71 6.48
N LYS A 468 61.97 69.42 5.18
CA LYS A 468 62.96 69.65 4.11
C LYS A 468 62.27 69.99 2.79
N ASN A 469 62.44 71.23 2.34
CA ASN A 469 62.13 71.62 0.97
C ASN A 469 63.21 71.03 0.04
N ALA A 470 62.80 70.41 -1.06
CA ALA A 470 63.69 69.98 -2.14
C ALA A 470 63.04 70.29 -3.49
N SER A 471 63.86 70.74 -4.46
CA SER A 471 63.43 71.31 -5.73
C SER A 471 62.76 70.30 -6.68
N SER A 472 61.83 70.81 -7.48
CA SER A 472 61.29 70.12 -8.65
C SER A 472 62.32 70.10 -9.78
N GLU A 473 63.20 69.10 -9.82
CA GLU A 473 64.25 69.05 -10.86
C GLU A 473 64.69 67.65 -11.36
N ASN A 474 64.16 66.55 -10.82
CA ASN A 474 64.50 65.17 -11.24
C ASN A 474 63.32 64.35 -11.78
N LEU A 475 62.26 65.00 -12.25
CA LEU A 475 61.01 64.36 -12.71
C LEU A 475 61.10 63.70 -14.11
N GLY A 476 62.29 63.61 -14.72
CA GLY A 476 62.44 63.55 -16.18
C GLY A 476 62.67 62.19 -16.86
N VAL A 477 62.96 61.08 -16.14
CA VAL A 477 63.50 59.86 -16.81
C VAL A 477 62.80 58.54 -16.44
N SER A 478 62.42 58.32 -15.18
CA SER A 478 61.95 57.01 -14.69
C SER A 478 60.43 56.97 -14.48
N GLY A 479 59.65 57.06 -15.56
CA GLY A 479 58.19 57.09 -15.49
C GLY A 479 57.40 56.69 -16.75
N TYR A 480 58.03 56.67 -17.93
CA TYR A 480 57.33 56.44 -19.21
C TYR A 480 56.91 54.97 -19.44
N ASP A 481 57.66 54.02 -18.89
CA ASP A 481 57.60 52.62 -19.32
C ASP A 481 56.26 51.92 -18.98
N TRP A 482 55.59 52.32 -17.89
CA TRP A 482 54.21 51.88 -17.61
C TRP A 482 53.16 52.80 -18.23
N GLN A 483 53.48 54.04 -18.64
CA GLN A 483 52.54 54.91 -19.35
C GLN A 483 52.23 54.38 -20.75
N VAL A 484 53.26 53.90 -21.47
CA VAL A 484 53.10 53.22 -22.78
C VAL A 484 52.22 51.97 -22.64
N GLY A 485 52.53 51.09 -21.68
CA GLY A 485 51.73 49.88 -21.44
C GLY A 485 50.30 50.15 -20.96
N LEU A 486 50.09 51.27 -20.27
CA LEU A 486 48.78 51.74 -19.83
C LEU A 486 47.97 52.36 -20.98
N HIS A 487 48.62 53.07 -21.90
CA HIS A 487 48.01 53.56 -23.13
C HIS A 487 47.49 52.39 -23.98
N GLU A 488 48.34 51.38 -24.23
CA GLU A 488 47.95 50.17 -24.99
C GLU A 488 46.75 49.45 -24.34
N ALA A 489 46.76 49.31 -23.01
CA ALA A 489 45.70 48.64 -22.27
C ALA A 489 44.38 49.44 -22.11
N LEU A 490 44.43 50.77 -22.14
CA LEU A 490 43.24 51.64 -22.00
C LEU A 490 42.63 52.01 -23.36
N VAL A 491 43.47 52.38 -24.33
CA VAL A 491 43.06 52.91 -25.63
C VAL A 491 42.81 51.77 -26.62
N GLN A 492 43.81 50.93 -26.89
CA GLN A 492 43.69 49.82 -27.84
C GLN A 492 42.93 48.61 -27.26
N ARG A 493 42.96 48.45 -25.93
CA ARG A 493 42.27 47.37 -25.16
C ARG A 493 42.76 45.94 -25.43
N GLU A 494 43.75 45.73 -26.27
CA GLU A 494 44.25 44.39 -26.64
C GLU A 494 44.92 43.65 -25.47
N MET A 495 45.46 44.38 -24.49
CA MET A 495 46.19 43.84 -23.35
C MET A 495 45.47 44.13 -22.03
N SER A 496 45.30 43.10 -21.20
CA SER A 496 44.72 43.24 -19.85
C SER A 496 45.80 43.41 -18.78
N VAL A 497 45.57 44.34 -17.85
CA VAL A 497 46.49 44.65 -16.74
C VAL A 497 46.18 43.83 -15.48
N ILE A 498 47.22 43.36 -14.81
CA ILE A 498 47.21 42.67 -13.52
C ILE A 498 47.91 43.59 -12.51
N MET A 499 47.15 44.24 -11.63
CA MET A 499 47.72 45.08 -10.57
C MET A 499 48.02 44.27 -9.31
N ILE A 500 49.25 44.35 -8.82
CA ILE A 500 49.70 43.74 -7.56
C ILE A 500 50.04 44.86 -6.59
N GLN A 501 49.36 44.91 -5.44
CA GLN A 501 49.62 45.84 -4.36
C GLN A 501 50.58 45.21 -3.35
N LEU A 502 51.69 45.87 -3.03
CA LEU A 502 52.50 45.56 -1.86
C LEU A 502 52.16 46.50 -0.69
N GLY A 503 52.49 46.08 0.53
CA GLY A 503 52.23 46.84 1.74
C GLY A 503 50.74 47.10 2.02
N HIS A 504 50.47 48.24 2.65
CA HIS A 504 49.12 48.75 2.91
C HIS A 504 48.96 50.11 2.22
N MET A 505 47.80 50.35 1.61
CA MET A 505 47.40 51.66 1.09
C MET A 505 45.99 51.95 1.58
N GLN A 506 45.78 53.17 2.04
CA GLN A 506 44.45 53.69 2.37
C GLN A 506 43.85 54.47 1.19
N SER A 507 44.68 55.16 0.40
CA SER A 507 44.31 55.87 -0.82
C SER A 507 45.09 55.38 -2.05
N TYR A 508 44.60 55.75 -3.23
CA TYR A 508 45.27 55.60 -4.53
C TYR A 508 45.41 56.95 -5.26
N THR A 509 45.20 58.07 -4.56
CA THR A 509 45.28 59.43 -5.12
C THR A 509 46.68 59.80 -5.63
N HIS A 510 47.72 59.15 -5.12
CA HIS A 510 49.11 59.29 -5.58
C HIS A 510 49.39 58.59 -6.91
N LEU A 511 48.52 57.67 -7.35
CA LEU A 511 48.65 57.02 -8.65
C LEU A 511 48.15 57.97 -9.76
N PRO A 512 48.82 58.04 -10.92
CA PRO A 512 48.34 58.87 -12.04
C PRO A 512 46.98 58.43 -12.61
N PRO A 513 46.25 59.32 -13.33
CA PRO A 513 44.82 59.15 -13.60
C PRO A 513 44.41 57.84 -14.29
N GLY A 514 45.20 57.34 -15.24
CA GLY A 514 44.91 56.07 -15.92
C GLY A 514 45.02 54.85 -14.98
N LEU A 515 45.94 54.85 -14.01
CA LEU A 515 46.01 53.82 -12.98
C LEU A 515 44.85 53.96 -11.99
N GLN A 516 44.45 55.18 -11.60
CA GLN A 516 43.23 55.36 -10.79
C GLN A 516 41.99 54.80 -11.51
N HIS A 517 41.87 55.01 -12.83
CA HIS A 517 40.79 54.44 -13.63
C HIS A 517 40.83 52.90 -13.65
N LEU A 518 42.01 52.29 -13.83
CA LEU A 518 42.15 50.83 -13.74
C LEU A 518 41.83 50.27 -12.34
N VAL A 519 42.26 50.94 -11.27
CA VAL A 519 41.96 50.52 -9.88
C VAL A 519 40.46 50.55 -9.60
N ARG A 520 39.73 51.55 -10.14
CA ARG A 520 38.25 51.60 -10.09
C ARG A 520 37.61 50.46 -10.90
N LYS A 521 38.19 50.09 -12.05
CA LYS A 521 37.70 49.01 -12.93
C LYS A 521 38.01 47.60 -12.39
N SER A 522 39.11 47.43 -11.66
CA SER A 522 39.59 46.15 -11.15
C SER A 522 40.46 46.31 -9.91
N ALA A 523 40.00 45.82 -8.77
CA ALA A 523 40.73 45.95 -7.50
C ALA A 523 42.08 45.18 -7.51
N PRO A 524 43.21 45.82 -7.15
CA PRO A 524 44.53 45.18 -7.06
C PRO A 524 44.58 43.94 -6.16
N ILE A 525 45.47 43.00 -6.49
CA ILE A 525 45.74 41.83 -5.64
C ILE A 525 46.77 42.22 -4.58
N ARG A 526 46.39 42.16 -3.31
CA ARG A 526 47.30 42.43 -2.17
C ARG A 526 48.24 41.26 -1.90
N TRP A 527 49.55 41.48 -2.04
CA TRP A 527 50.58 40.58 -1.52
C TRP A 527 50.93 40.94 -0.07
N ARG A 528 51.44 39.97 0.71
CA ARG A 528 51.86 40.16 2.10
C ARG A 528 53.04 39.25 2.41
N GLU A 529 54.21 39.84 2.64
CA GLU A 529 55.48 39.13 2.83
C GLU A 529 55.46 38.18 4.03
N GLY A 530 55.08 38.66 5.22
CA GLY A 530 54.97 37.84 6.44
C GLY A 530 53.81 36.82 6.48
N SER A 531 53.18 36.50 5.34
CA SER A 531 52.10 35.50 5.30
C SER A 531 52.62 34.09 5.05
N ARG A 532 52.04 33.07 5.73
CA ARG A 532 52.44 31.64 5.63
C ARG A 532 52.35 31.01 4.22
N GLY A 533 52.01 31.79 3.20
CA GLY A 533 51.92 31.41 1.80
C GLY A 533 52.39 32.50 0.81
N ALA A 534 53.19 33.47 1.25
CA ALA A 534 53.68 34.58 0.43
C ALA A 534 54.43 34.12 -0.84
N ALA A 535 55.28 33.09 -0.71
CA ALA A 535 56.01 32.44 -1.81
C ALA A 535 55.43 31.08 -2.23
N LYS A 536 54.25 30.67 -1.71
CA LYS A 536 53.65 29.36 -2.03
C LYS A 536 52.75 29.48 -3.27
N TRP A 537 53.16 28.87 -4.38
CA TRP A 537 52.45 28.89 -5.68
C TRP A 537 50.96 28.50 -5.62
N ASN A 538 50.55 27.74 -4.60
CA ASN A 538 49.17 27.29 -4.35
C ASN A 538 48.38 28.17 -3.35
N SER A 539 48.91 29.32 -2.93
CA SER A 539 48.19 30.25 -2.05
C SER A 539 47.09 31.04 -2.78
N ARG A 540 46.12 31.58 -2.04
CA ARG A 540 45.00 32.38 -2.59
C ARG A 540 45.49 33.56 -3.45
N PHE A 541 46.64 34.16 -3.10
CA PHE A 541 47.28 35.21 -3.89
C PHE A 541 47.72 34.68 -5.26
N TRP A 542 48.61 33.69 -5.30
CA TRP A 542 49.18 33.19 -6.55
C TRP A 542 48.16 32.49 -7.45
N LYS A 543 47.12 31.88 -6.87
CA LYS A 543 45.98 31.35 -7.65
C LYS A 543 45.18 32.46 -8.33
N ARG A 544 44.97 33.62 -7.67
CA ARG A 544 44.30 34.78 -8.29
C ARG A 544 45.17 35.45 -9.36
N VAL A 545 46.49 35.50 -9.18
CA VAL A 545 47.43 35.91 -10.25
C VAL A 545 47.30 34.96 -11.45
N ARG A 546 47.47 33.65 -11.25
CA ARG A 546 47.42 32.63 -12.32
C ARG A 546 46.08 32.53 -13.06
N TYR A 547 44.97 32.90 -12.40
CA TYR A 547 43.66 32.99 -13.05
C TYR A 547 43.62 34.09 -14.12
N MET A 548 44.31 35.23 -13.88
CA MET A 548 44.35 36.36 -14.81
C MET A 548 45.50 36.27 -15.82
N MET A 549 46.58 35.54 -15.51
CA MET A 549 47.60 35.13 -16.49
C MET A 549 46.96 34.37 -17.68
N PRO A 550 47.65 34.28 -18.84
CA PRO A 550 47.28 33.36 -19.91
C PRO A 550 47.26 31.90 -19.43
N ALA A 551 46.74 30.99 -20.27
CA ALA A 551 46.99 29.57 -20.07
C ALA A 551 48.52 29.33 -20.11
N ALA A 552 49.05 28.65 -19.09
CA ALA A 552 50.46 28.33 -19.03
C ALA A 552 50.82 27.40 -20.20
N PRO A 553 52.00 27.55 -20.83
CA PRO A 553 52.46 26.61 -21.84
C PRO A 553 52.58 25.20 -21.26
N ALA A 554 52.39 24.19 -22.10
CA ALA A 554 52.40 22.78 -21.71
C ALA A 554 53.81 22.25 -21.39
N GLY A 555 54.43 22.76 -20.32
CA GLY A 555 55.65 22.19 -19.76
C GLY A 555 55.36 20.85 -19.10
N SER A 556 56.10 19.82 -19.49
CA SER A 556 56.00 18.48 -18.92
C SER A 556 56.28 18.50 -17.41
N PRO A 557 55.43 17.90 -16.56
CA PRO A 557 55.75 17.74 -15.16
C PRO A 557 56.81 16.66 -15.00
N THR A 558 58.03 17.05 -14.63
CA THR A 558 59.03 16.09 -14.15
C THR A 558 58.48 15.38 -12.91
N PRO A 559 58.49 14.04 -12.86
CA PRO A 559 57.97 13.31 -11.72
C PRO A 559 58.87 13.52 -10.51
N SER A 560 58.32 14.10 -9.44
CA SER A 560 59.00 14.19 -8.16
C SER A 560 59.10 12.80 -7.53
N VAL A 561 60.31 12.23 -7.53
CA VAL A 561 60.64 11.03 -6.74
C VAL A 561 60.29 11.30 -5.28
N VAL A 562 59.65 10.32 -4.64
CA VAL A 562 59.34 10.35 -3.21
C VAL A 562 60.49 9.72 -2.44
N VAL A 563 60.91 10.41 -1.37
CA VAL A 563 61.69 9.91 -0.24
C VAL A 563 60.92 10.31 1.01
#